data_AF-A0AAW4P607-F1
#
_entry.id   AF-A0AAW4P607-F1
#
_cell.length_a   1.000
_cell.length_b   1.000
_cell.length_c   1.000
_cell.angle_alpha   90.00
_cell.angle_beta   90.00
_cell.angle_gamma   90.00
#
_symmetry.space_group_name_H-M   'P 1'
#
loop_
_entity.id
_entity.type
_entity.pdbx_description
1 polymer ?
#
loop_
_entity_poly.entity_id
_entity_poly.type
_entity_poly.pdbx_seq_one_letter_code
_entity_poly.pdbx_strand_id
1 'polypeptide(L)'
;MSAIGRRLNLGLLALIVLSVAGTAGATVFYQDATSDLRAQNDRLQEKNGELRSDLETARTHLQENRTQLRELRNTLDTRTQDVDQVAKELDRTSRQLNATENQLAETRAELREREAQVDELQSTNRELDGEISDLREERDRLEAEVADLESDVETLRGERDQLQEDVEDLEAQIETLEADVAELEERVETLESENSEMESDLETLCSQEENAGKPACEGY
;
A
#
# COMPACT_ATOMS: atom_id res chain seq x y z
N MET A 1 -82.98 -23.20 -142.80
CA MET A 1 -83.23 -23.42 -141.35
C MET A 1 -82.01 -24.16 -140.81
N SER A 2 -81.17 -23.72 -139.87
CA SER A 2 -81.28 -22.71 -138.82
C SER A 2 -79.87 -22.19 -138.40
N ALA A 3 -79.76 -20.88 -138.14
CA ALA A 3 -78.81 -20.05 -137.35
C ALA A 3 -77.67 -20.73 -136.54
N ILE A 4 -76.42 -20.25 -136.37
CA ILE A 4 -75.65 -19.04 -136.73
C ILE A 4 -74.17 -19.50 -136.74
N GLY A 5 -73.39 -19.15 -137.77
CA GLY A 5 -71.95 -19.36 -137.83
C GLY A 5 -71.16 -18.11 -137.43
N ARG A 6 -70.09 -18.27 -136.64
CA ARG A 6 -69.03 -17.26 -136.49
C ARG A 6 -67.70 -17.94 -136.13
N ARG A 7 -66.66 -17.74 -136.96
CA ARG A 7 -65.29 -18.21 -136.68
C ARG A 7 -64.74 -17.43 -135.48
N LEU A 8 -64.63 -18.07 -134.33
CA LEU A 8 -63.89 -17.54 -133.18
C LEU A 8 -62.39 -17.57 -133.51
N ASN A 9 -61.79 -16.38 -133.51
CA ASN A 9 -60.40 -16.13 -133.88
C ASN A 9 -59.49 -16.69 -132.77
N LEU A 10 -58.66 -17.70 -133.10
CA LEU A 10 -57.72 -18.34 -132.16
C LEU A 10 -56.84 -17.32 -131.41
N GLY A 11 -56.49 -16.20 -132.04
CA GLY A 11 -55.76 -15.10 -131.39
C GLY A 11 -56.53 -14.39 -130.28
N LEU A 12 -57.86 -14.26 -130.40
CA LEU A 12 -58.71 -13.64 -129.37
C LEU A 12 -58.88 -14.57 -128.15
N LEU A 13 -59.01 -15.88 -128.40
CA LEU A 13 -59.05 -16.91 -127.35
C LEU A 13 -57.70 -16.98 -126.61
N ALA A 14 -56.59 -16.93 -127.34
CA ALA A 14 -55.25 -16.86 -126.74
C ALA A 14 -55.06 -15.60 -125.89
N LEU A 15 -55.54 -14.43 -126.34
CA LEU A 15 -55.50 -13.17 -125.58
C LEU A 15 -56.36 -13.22 -124.32
N ILE A 16 -57.56 -13.80 -124.39
CA ILE A 16 -58.42 -13.98 -123.22
C ILE A 16 -57.73 -14.92 -122.23
N VAL A 17 -57.17 -16.04 -122.66
CA VAL A 17 -56.42 -16.97 -121.78
C VAL A 17 -55.18 -16.30 -121.20
N LEU A 18 -54.42 -15.50 -121.97
CA LEU A 18 -53.27 -14.74 -121.47
C LEU A 18 -53.67 -13.65 -120.48
N SER A 19 -54.81 -12.97 -120.73
CA SER A 19 -55.35 -11.96 -119.83
C SER A 19 -55.86 -12.58 -118.53
N VAL A 20 -56.52 -13.74 -118.59
CA VAL A 20 -57.01 -14.51 -117.44
C VAL A 20 -55.86 -15.15 -116.69
N ALA A 21 -54.84 -15.66 -117.38
CA ALA A 21 -53.61 -16.19 -116.76
C ALA A 21 -52.77 -15.06 -116.14
N GLY A 22 -52.72 -13.89 -116.78
CA GLY A 22 -52.04 -12.70 -116.29
C GLY A 22 -52.73 -12.08 -115.08
N THR A 23 -54.06 -11.96 -115.08
CA THR A 23 -54.83 -11.50 -113.92
C THR A 23 -54.83 -12.53 -112.80
N ALA A 24 -54.97 -13.82 -113.10
CA ALA A 24 -54.84 -14.89 -112.11
C ALA A 24 -53.44 -14.91 -111.48
N GLY A 25 -52.38 -14.83 -112.31
CA GLY A 25 -51.00 -14.76 -111.84
C GLY A 25 -50.72 -13.52 -110.98
N ALA A 26 -51.22 -12.34 -111.39
CA ALA A 26 -51.13 -11.12 -110.60
C ALA A 26 -51.90 -11.25 -109.28
N THR A 27 -53.11 -11.81 -109.27
CA THR A 27 -53.89 -12.00 -108.03
C THR A 27 -53.25 -12.99 -107.09
N VAL A 28 -52.63 -14.07 -107.58
CA VAL A 28 -51.90 -15.03 -106.75
C VAL A 28 -50.64 -14.39 -106.19
N PHE A 29 -49.92 -13.58 -106.98
CA PHE A 29 -48.77 -12.82 -106.52
C PHE A 29 -49.14 -11.73 -105.50
N TYR A 30 -50.23 -11.00 -105.69
CA TYR A 30 -50.75 -10.04 -104.70
C TYR A 30 -51.30 -10.73 -103.45
N GLN A 31 -51.89 -11.91 -103.58
CA GLN A 31 -52.32 -12.72 -102.43
C GLN A 31 -51.12 -13.20 -101.61
N ASP A 32 -50.05 -13.64 -102.28
CA ASP A 32 -48.79 -14.03 -101.62
C ASP A 32 -48.12 -12.81 -100.95
N ALA A 33 -47.99 -11.69 -101.67
CA ALA A 33 -47.43 -10.45 -101.12
C ALA A 33 -48.27 -9.86 -99.97
N THR A 34 -49.60 -9.93 -100.04
CA THR A 34 -50.49 -9.47 -98.95
C THR A 34 -50.54 -10.45 -97.78
N SER A 35 -50.39 -11.76 -98.03
CA SER A 35 -50.23 -12.77 -96.99
C SER A 35 -48.90 -12.59 -96.26
N ASP A 36 -47.82 -12.35 -96.98
CA ASP A 36 -46.51 -12.06 -96.41
C ASP A 36 -46.52 -10.73 -95.63
N LEU A 37 -47.13 -9.66 -96.17
CA LEU A 37 -47.31 -8.40 -95.44
C LEU A 37 -48.14 -8.57 -94.17
N ARG A 38 -49.20 -9.40 -94.20
CA ARG A 38 -50.01 -9.71 -93.02
C ARG A 38 -49.20 -10.49 -92.00
N ALA A 39 -48.49 -11.53 -92.41
CA ALA A 39 -47.62 -12.31 -91.54
C ALA A 39 -46.51 -11.45 -90.91
N GLN A 40 -45.94 -10.49 -91.65
CA GLN A 40 -44.99 -9.52 -91.13
C GLN A 40 -45.63 -8.56 -90.12
N ASN A 41 -46.84 -8.05 -90.39
CA ASN A 41 -47.58 -7.21 -89.45
C ASN A 41 -47.92 -7.96 -88.16
N ASP A 42 -48.35 -9.22 -88.26
CA ASP A 42 -48.66 -10.06 -87.10
C ASP A 42 -47.41 -10.29 -86.25
N ARG A 43 -46.27 -10.62 -86.87
CA ARG A 43 -44.97 -10.73 -86.17
C ARG A 43 -44.53 -9.40 -85.54
N LEU A 44 -44.77 -8.27 -86.20
CA LEU A 44 -44.46 -6.95 -85.65
C LEU A 44 -45.36 -6.62 -84.47
N GLN A 45 -46.64 -7.00 -84.50
CA GLN A 45 -47.56 -6.82 -83.37
C GLN A 45 -47.16 -7.69 -82.17
N GLU A 46 -46.79 -8.95 -82.43
CA GLU A 46 -46.26 -9.87 -81.41
C GLU A 46 -45.00 -9.31 -80.76
N LYS A 47 -44.00 -8.91 -81.56
CA LYS A 47 -42.78 -8.24 -81.07
C LYS A 47 -43.07 -6.95 -80.32
N ASN A 48 -44.03 -6.14 -80.77
CA ASN A 48 -44.43 -4.93 -80.05
C ASN A 48 -45.11 -5.27 -78.72
N GLY A 49 -45.83 -6.39 -78.62
CA GLY A 49 -46.40 -6.89 -77.38
C GLY A 49 -45.32 -7.35 -76.39
N GLU A 50 -44.37 -8.15 -76.87
CA GLU A 50 -43.22 -8.63 -76.10
C GLU A 50 -42.37 -7.46 -75.59
N LEU A 51 -41.99 -6.52 -76.46
CA LEU A 51 -41.24 -5.32 -76.07
C LEU A 51 -41.98 -4.46 -75.04
N ARG A 52 -43.31 -4.39 -75.08
CA ARG A 52 -44.09 -3.68 -74.05
C ARG A 52 -44.05 -4.40 -72.71
N SER A 53 -44.13 -5.74 -72.72
CA SER A 53 -44.02 -6.56 -71.51
C SER A 53 -42.64 -6.48 -70.89
N ASP A 54 -41.58 -6.52 -71.70
CA ASP A 54 -40.20 -6.33 -71.26
C ASP A 54 -39.97 -4.93 -70.68
N LEU A 55 -40.51 -3.90 -71.34
CA LEU A 55 -40.44 -2.52 -70.87
C LEU A 55 -41.16 -2.34 -69.52
N GLU A 56 -42.30 -2.98 -69.33
CA GLU A 56 -43.05 -2.98 -68.07
C GLU A 56 -42.25 -3.70 -66.97
N THR A 57 -41.72 -4.87 -67.26
CA THR A 57 -40.88 -5.65 -66.33
C THR A 57 -39.62 -4.85 -65.93
N ALA A 58 -38.93 -4.26 -66.90
CA ALA A 58 -37.77 -3.41 -66.66
C ALA A 58 -38.11 -2.18 -65.80
N ARG A 59 -39.29 -1.57 -66.00
CA ARG A 59 -39.77 -0.45 -65.18
C ARG A 59 -40.02 -0.88 -63.74
N THR A 60 -40.64 -2.04 -63.53
CA THR A 60 -40.90 -2.60 -62.19
C THR A 60 -39.59 -2.85 -61.46
N HIS A 61 -38.64 -3.56 -62.07
CA HIS A 61 -37.33 -3.79 -61.47
C HIS A 61 -36.56 -2.50 -61.17
N LEU A 62 -36.67 -1.50 -62.05
CA LEU A 62 -36.03 -0.21 -61.81
C LEU A 62 -36.66 0.53 -60.62
N GLN A 63 -37.98 0.42 -60.43
CA GLN A 63 -38.67 0.95 -59.25
C GLN A 63 -38.28 0.20 -57.95
N GLU A 64 -38.18 -1.12 -58.00
CA GLU A 64 -37.71 -1.96 -56.89
C GLU A 64 -36.27 -1.59 -56.50
N ASN A 65 -35.36 -1.56 -57.47
CA ASN A 65 -33.96 -1.17 -57.27
C ASN A 65 -33.83 0.25 -56.68
N ARG A 66 -34.66 1.20 -57.14
CA ARG A 66 -34.70 2.55 -56.56
C ARG A 66 -35.15 2.56 -55.10
N THR A 67 -36.05 1.65 -54.71
CA THR A 67 -36.51 1.53 -53.33
C THR A 67 -35.46 0.88 -52.46
N GLN A 68 -34.81 -0.19 -52.93
CA GLN A 68 -33.69 -0.83 -52.25
C GLN A 68 -32.51 0.13 -52.07
N LEU A 69 -32.17 0.94 -53.07
CA LEU A 69 -31.12 1.98 -52.96
C LEU A 69 -31.46 3.02 -51.89
N ARG A 70 -32.73 3.42 -51.78
CA ARG A 70 -33.17 4.35 -50.73
C ARG A 70 -33.05 3.73 -49.34
N GLU A 71 -33.46 2.47 -49.19
CA GLU A 71 -33.35 1.73 -47.94
C GLU A 71 -31.89 1.52 -47.52
N LEU A 72 -31.05 1.04 -48.43
CA LEU A 72 -29.61 0.88 -48.21
C LEU A 72 -28.93 2.19 -47.81
N ARG A 73 -29.31 3.31 -48.45
CA ARG A 73 -28.78 4.63 -48.10
C ARG A 73 -29.16 5.03 -46.68
N ASN A 74 -30.40 4.79 -46.27
CA ASN A 74 -30.85 5.06 -44.91
C ASN A 74 -30.12 4.18 -43.90
N THR A 75 -29.96 2.88 -44.19
CA THR A 75 -29.19 1.96 -43.34
C THR A 75 -27.74 2.42 -43.22
N LEU A 76 -27.10 2.84 -44.31
CA LEU A 76 -25.72 3.33 -44.29
C LEU A 76 -25.58 4.60 -43.44
N ASP A 77 -26.54 5.51 -43.51
CA ASP A 77 -26.57 6.73 -42.68
C ASP A 77 -26.67 6.38 -41.19
N THR A 78 -27.61 5.51 -40.83
CA THR A 78 -27.74 5.02 -39.45
C THR A 78 -26.47 4.31 -38.97
N ARG A 79 -25.87 3.44 -39.78
CA ARG A 79 -24.63 2.76 -39.42
C ARG A 79 -23.45 3.70 -39.27
N THR A 80 -23.41 4.79 -40.06
CA THR A 80 -22.38 5.82 -39.91
C THR A 80 -22.54 6.56 -38.59
N GLN A 81 -23.76 6.87 -38.17
CA GLN A 81 -24.07 7.48 -36.88
C GLN A 81 -23.74 6.54 -35.71
N ASP A 82 -24.09 5.26 -35.81
CA ASP A 82 -23.76 4.23 -34.80
C ASP A 82 -22.23 4.14 -34.60
N VAL A 83 -21.46 4.12 -35.69
CA VAL A 83 -19.99 4.06 -35.64
C VAL A 83 -19.40 5.31 -34.98
N ASP A 84 -19.91 6.50 -35.29
CA ASP A 84 -19.47 7.75 -34.64
C ASP A 84 -19.79 7.76 -33.14
N GLN A 85 -20.96 7.23 -32.74
CA GLN A 85 -21.31 7.10 -31.33
C GLN A 85 -20.37 6.13 -30.61
N VAL A 86 -20.16 4.93 -31.15
CA VAL A 86 -19.26 3.92 -30.57
C VAL A 86 -17.83 4.45 -30.49
N ALA A 87 -17.35 5.19 -31.50
CA ALA A 87 -16.03 5.82 -31.46
C ALA A 87 -15.90 6.83 -30.31
N LYS A 88 -16.93 7.64 -30.07
CA LYS A 88 -16.98 8.58 -28.95
C LYS A 88 -17.06 7.88 -27.59
N GLU A 89 -17.78 6.78 -27.49
CA GLU A 89 -17.82 5.97 -26.26
C GLU A 89 -16.47 5.32 -25.98
N LEU A 90 -15.82 4.76 -27.01
CA LEU A 90 -14.48 4.18 -26.90
C LEU A 90 -13.43 5.21 -26.43
N ASP A 91 -13.45 6.42 -26.98
CA ASP A 91 -12.55 7.51 -26.53
C ASP A 91 -12.81 7.89 -25.06
N ARG A 92 -14.08 7.97 -24.64
CA ARG A 92 -14.41 8.23 -23.23
C ARG A 92 -13.93 7.12 -22.31
N THR A 93 -14.19 5.87 -22.66
CA THR A 93 -13.74 4.72 -21.86
C THR A 93 -12.23 4.63 -21.80
N SER A 94 -11.52 4.91 -22.91
CA SER A 94 -10.05 4.95 -22.91
C SER A 94 -9.50 6.03 -21.98
N ARG A 95 -10.09 7.22 -21.97
CA ARG A 95 -9.70 8.29 -21.04
C ARG A 95 -9.98 7.92 -19.58
N GLN A 96 -11.13 7.31 -19.31
CA GLN A 96 -11.48 6.83 -17.97
C GLN A 96 -10.50 5.75 -17.51
N LEU A 97 -10.17 4.79 -18.38
CA LEU A 97 -9.20 3.73 -18.07
C LEU A 97 -7.85 4.35 -17.67
N ASN A 98 -7.30 5.25 -18.50
CA ASN A 98 -6.04 5.92 -18.19
C ASN A 98 -6.09 6.71 -16.87
N ALA A 99 -7.21 7.39 -16.59
CA ALA A 99 -7.38 8.10 -15.32
C ALA A 99 -7.39 7.14 -14.13
N THR A 100 -8.13 6.04 -14.23
CA THR A 100 -8.18 5.02 -13.17
C THR A 100 -6.85 4.28 -12.98
N GLU A 101 -6.09 4.04 -14.05
CA GLU A 101 -4.76 3.44 -13.98
C GLU A 101 -3.78 4.37 -13.25
N ASN A 102 -3.83 5.67 -13.52
CA ASN A 102 -3.01 6.67 -12.82
C ASN A 102 -3.37 6.76 -11.33
N GLN A 103 -4.66 6.83 -11.01
CA GLN A 103 -5.12 6.84 -9.61
C GLN A 103 -4.70 5.56 -8.87
N LEU A 104 -4.81 4.40 -9.52
CA LEU A 104 -4.38 3.13 -8.94
C LEU A 104 -2.86 3.09 -8.71
N ALA A 105 -2.07 3.68 -9.60
CA ALA A 105 -0.62 3.80 -9.42
C ALA A 105 -0.27 4.71 -8.23
N GLU A 106 -0.94 5.85 -8.10
CA GLU A 106 -0.78 6.80 -6.99
C GLU A 106 -1.15 6.16 -5.66
N THR A 107 -2.35 5.58 -5.54
CA THR A 107 -2.79 4.89 -4.30
C THR A 107 -1.86 3.74 -3.92
N ARG A 108 -1.31 3.00 -4.89
CA ARG A 108 -0.30 1.96 -4.61
C ARG A 108 1.03 2.52 -4.13
N ALA A 109 1.42 3.72 -4.58
CA ALA A 109 2.63 4.38 -4.09
C ALA A 109 2.42 4.85 -2.64
N GLU A 110 1.29 5.51 -2.37
CA GLU A 110 0.91 5.94 -1.02
C GLU A 110 0.82 4.75 -0.06
N LEU A 111 0.20 3.64 -0.46
CA LEU A 111 0.11 2.45 0.37
C LEU A 111 1.50 1.94 0.80
N ARG A 112 2.45 1.85 -0.14
CA ARG A 112 3.82 1.42 0.17
C ARG A 112 4.54 2.37 1.10
N GLU A 113 4.33 3.68 0.95
CA GLU A 113 4.90 4.68 1.85
C GLU A 113 4.33 4.51 3.27
N ARG A 114 3.02 4.29 3.39
CA ARG A 114 2.38 4.04 4.69
C ARG A 114 2.82 2.73 5.32
N GLU A 115 2.99 1.67 4.55
CA GLU A 115 3.54 0.40 5.03
C GLU A 115 4.96 0.61 5.61
N ALA A 116 5.83 1.33 4.90
CA ALA A 116 7.17 1.65 5.38
C ALA A 116 7.16 2.49 6.67
N GLN A 117 6.27 3.49 6.77
CA GLN A 117 6.10 4.28 8.01
C GLN A 117 5.61 3.44 9.19
N VAL A 118 4.72 2.48 8.94
CA VAL A 118 4.26 1.55 9.98
C VAL A 118 5.41 0.67 10.47
N ASP A 119 6.22 0.15 9.57
CA ASP A 119 7.38 -0.68 9.93
C ASP A 119 8.41 0.10 10.74
N GLU A 120 8.68 1.36 10.36
CA GLU A 120 9.56 2.27 11.10
C GLU A 120 9.03 2.53 12.52
N LEU A 121 7.76 2.93 12.65
CA LEU A 121 7.13 3.18 13.95
C LEU A 121 7.10 1.93 14.84
N GLN A 122 6.93 0.75 14.27
CA GLN A 122 7.03 -0.51 15.02
C GLN A 122 8.46 -0.78 15.49
N SER A 123 9.47 -0.46 14.69
CA SER A 123 10.88 -0.58 15.10
C SER A 123 11.18 0.35 16.27
N THR A 124 10.78 1.62 16.17
CA THR A 124 10.96 2.61 17.24
C THR A 124 10.23 2.21 18.53
N ASN A 125 9.01 1.68 18.45
CA ASN A 125 8.33 1.18 19.65
C ASN A 125 9.11 0.05 20.34
N ARG A 126 9.66 -0.90 19.58
CA ARG A 126 10.47 -1.99 20.16
C ARG A 126 11.74 -1.47 20.82
N GLU A 127 12.38 -0.46 20.24
CA GLU A 127 13.56 0.19 20.81
C GLU A 127 13.21 0.91 22.13
N LEU A 128 12.13 1.70 22.13
CA LEU A 128 11.66 2.40 23.33
C LEU A 128 11.22 1.42 24.44
N ASP A 129 10.56 0.32 24.09
CA ASP A 129 10.20 -0.72 25.05
C ASP A 129 11.46 -1.35 25.70
N GLY A 130 12.53 -1.52 24.92
CA GLY A 130 13.84 -1.95 25.40
C GLY A 130 14.45 -0.94 26.37
N GLU A 131 14.54 0.33 25.97
CA GLU A 131 15.06 1.41 26.82
C GLU A 131 14.28 1.54 28.14
N ILE A 132 12.95 1.40 28.09
CA ILE A 132 12.11 1.40 29.29
C ILE A 132 12.45 0.21 30.20
N SER A 133 12.73 -0.97 29.64
CA SER A 133 13.14 -2.14 30.43
C SER A 133 14.47 -1.88 31.13
N ASP A 134 15.47 -1.41 30.39
CA ASP A 134 16.81 -1.11 30.90
C ASP A 134 16.77 -0.05 32.01
N LEU A 135 16.00 1.02 31.80
CA LEU A 135 15.83 2.08 32.81
C LEU A 135 15.12 1.58 34.08
N ARG A 136 14.21 0.62 33.95
CA ARG A 136 13.55 0.01 35.12
C ARG A 136 14.54 -0.85 35.90
N GLU A 137 15.34 -1.66 35.23
CA GLU A 137 16.38 -2.48 35.88
C GLU A 137 17.42 -1.61 36.59
N GLU A 138 17.87 -0.52 35.96
CA GLU A 138 18.81 0.42 36.58
C GLU A 138 18.19 1.12 37.79
N ARG A 139 16.92 1.52 37.70
CA ARG A 139 16.19 2.12 38.83
C ARG A 139 16.07 1.15 40.01
N ASP A 140 15.72 -0.11 39.75
CA ASP A 140 15.61 -1.14 40.80
C ASP A 140 16.98 -1.42 41.44
N ARG A 141 18.08 -1.39 40.64
CA ARG A 141 19.45 -1.52 41.14
C ARG A 141 19.85 -0.36 42.05
N LEU A 142 19.57 0.87 41.63
CA LEU A 142 19.88 2.07 42.41
C LEU A 142 19.07 2.12 43.71
N GLU A 143 17.80 1.68 43.69
CA GLU A 143 16.99 1.56 44.90
C GLU A 143 17.60 0.57 45.91
N ALA A 144 18.13 -0.57 45.43
CA ALA A 144 18.84 -1.51 46.29
C ALA A 144 20.14 -0.93 46.87
N GLU A 145 20.94 -0.24 46.05
CA GLU A 145 22.18 0.42 46.50
C GLU A 145 21.91 1.49 47.56
N VAL A 146 20.82 2.27 47.40
CA VAL A 146 20.39 3.24 48.42
C VAL A 146 20.03 2.55 49.73
N ALA A 147 19.28 1.45 49.69
CA ALA A 147 18.91 0.70 50.89
C ALA A 147 20.13 0.12 51.62
N ASP A 148 21.10 -0.41 50.88
CA ASP A 148 22.35 -0.92 51.43
C ASP A 148 23.15 0.21 52.11
N LEU A 149 23.28 1.37 51.44
CA LEU A 149 23.97 2.55 52.01
C LEU A 149 23.26 3.09 53.26
N GLU A 150 21.93 3.07 53.31
CA GLU A 150 21.16 3.46 54.49
C GLU A 150 21.46 2.53 55.69
N SER A 151 21.57 1.22 55.44
CA SER A 151 21.94 0.22 56.45
C SER A 151 23.39 0.42 56.95
N ASP A 152 24.33 0.71 56.04
CA ASP A 152 25.72 1.00 56.41
C ASP A 152 25.80 2.26 57.28
N VAL A 153 25.03 3.30 56.95
CA VAL A 153 24.95 4.53 57.75
C VAL A 153 24.39 4.26 59.15
N GLU A 154 23.37 3.41 59.28
CA GLU A 154 22.83 3.03 60.60
C GLU A 154 23.86 2.25 61.42
N THR A 155 24.58 1.32 60.79
CA THR A 155 25.66 0.55 61.44
C THR A 155 26.77 1.47 61.93
N LEU A 156 27.27 2.37 61.08
CA LEU A 156 28.33 3.32 61.44
C LEU A 156 27.90 4.29 62.54
N ARG A 157 26.61 4.67 62.61
CA ARG A 157 26.08 5.47 63.72
C ARG A 157 26.14 4.69 65.03
N GLY A 158 25.77 3.42 65.03
CA GLY A 158 25.88 2.54 66.21
C GLY A 158 27.32 2.37 66.66
N GLU A 159 28.26 2.11 65.73
CA GLU A 159 29.69 2.01 66.04
C GLU A 159 30.25 3.32 66.64
N ARG A 160 29.83 4.48 66.10
CA ARG A 160 30.21 5.78 66.63
C ARG A 160 29.70 5.99 68.05
N ASP A 161 28.44 5.65 68.31
CA ASP A 161 27.83 5.79 69.64
C ASP A 161 28.57 4.90 70.67
N GLN A 162 28.90 3.65 70.30
CA GLN A 162 29.68 2.75 71.16
C GLN A 162 31.09 3.30 71.45
N LEU A 163 31.79 3.79 70.42
CA LEU A 163 33.11 4.38 70.61
C LEU A 163 33.06 5.62 71.51
N GLN A 164 31.97 6.37 71.49
CA GLN A 164 31.79 7.51 72.38
C GLN A 164 31.62 7.05 73.84
N GLU A 165 30.81 6.01 74.09
CA GLU A 165 30.69 5.40 75.43
C GLU A 165 32.03 4.85 75.93
N ASP A 166 32.78 4.14 75.08
CA ASP A 166 34.10 3.61 75.42
C ASP A 166 35.09 4.73 75.80
N VAL A 167 35.02 5.88 75.14
CA VAL A 167 35.84 7.06 75.46
C VAL A 167 35.45 7.63 76.83
N GLU A 168 34.16 7.81 77.10
CA GLU A 168 33.67 8.31 78.39
C GLU A 168 34.08 7.38 79.55
N ASP A 169 34.00 6.07 79.36
CA ASP A 169 34.43 5.05 80.33
C ASP A 169 35.95 5.08 80.57
N LEU A 170 36.75 5.28 79.51
CA LEU A 170 38.21 5.41 79.63
C LEU A 170 38.61 6.71 80.33
N GLU A 171 37.92 7.82 80.06
CA GLU A 171 38.15 9.10 80.75
C GLU A 171 37.88 8.97 82.25
N ALA A 172 36.79 8.29 82.66
CA ALA A 172 36.49 8.05 84.07
C ALA A 172 37.52 7.13 84.76
N GLN A 173 38.04 6.13 84.04
CA GLN A 173 39.12 5.27 84.55
C GLN A 173 40.42 6.07 84.74
N ILE A 174 40.74 6.98 83.83
CA ILE A 174 41.90 7.88 83.95
C ILE A 174 41.75 8.75 85.20
N GLU A 175 40.61 9.40 85.42
CA GLU A 175 40.36 10.23 86.60
C GLU A 175 40.53 9.43 87.91
N THR A 176 40.04 8.19 87.93
CA THR A 176 40.21 7.29 89.09
C THR A 176 41.67 6.95 89.33
N LEU A 177 42.42 6.60 88.28
CA LEU A 177 43.85 6.30 88.39
C LEU A 177 44.67 7.52 88.81
N GLU A 178 44.33 8.72 88.34
CA GLU A 178 44.96 9.96 88.77
C GLU A 178 44.75 10.23 90.27
N ALA A 179 43.54 9.96 90.79
CA ALA A 179 43.24 10.06 92.22
C ALA A 179 44.02 9.02 93.05
N ASP A 180 44.07 7.76 92.59
CA ASP A 180 44.84 6.69 93.25
C ASP A 180 46.34 7.04 93.31
N VAL A 181 46.90 7.61 92.23
CA VAL A 181 48.29 8.07 92.19
C VAL A 181 48.53 9.17 93.22
N ALA A 182 47.63 10.16 93.31
CA ALA A 182 47.76 11.25 94.30
C ALA A 182 47.71 10.73 95.75
N GLU A 183 46.83 9.77 96.06
CA GLU A 183 46.78 9.14 97.39
C GLU A 183 48.08 8.38 97.70
N LEU A 184 48.60 7.64 96.72
CA LEU A 184 49.86 6.92 96.88
C LEU A 184 51.04 7.88 97.10
N GLU A 185 51.07 9.01 96.40
CA GLU A 185 52.08 10.06 96.60
C GLU A 185 52.04 10.64 98.03
N GLU A 186 50.84 10.98 98.56
CA GLU A 186 50.68 11.48 99.94
C GLU A 186 51.10 10.44 100.98
N ARG A 187 50.80 9.16 100.73
CA ARG A 187 51.23 8.05 101.60
C ARG A 187 52.74 7.88 101.60
N VAL A 188 53.39 8.05 100.44
CA VAL A 188 54.86 8.02 100.34
C VAL A 188 55.45 9.17 101.15
N GLU A 189 54.96 10.39 101.00
CA GLU A 189 55.44 11.56 101.76
C GLU A 189 55.28 11.36 103.28
N THR A 190 54.13 10.83 103.72
CA THR A 190 53.89 10.50 105.13
C THR A 190 54.89 9.47 105.64
N LEU A 191 55.09 8.37 104.92
CA LEU A 191 56.05 7.32 105.30
C LEU A 191 57.49 7.83 105.33
N GLU A 192 57.86 8.71 104.39
CA GLU A 192 59.18 9.36 104.39
C GLU A 192 59.37 10.25 105.63
N SER A 193 58.35 11.01 106.03
CA SER A 193 58.38 11.82 107.25
C SER A 193 58.47 10.96 108.50
N GLU A 194 57.66 9.90 108.62
CA GLU A 194 57.70 8.95 109.75
C GLU A 194 59.08 8.28 109.85
N ASN A 195 59.67 7.90 108.72
CA ASN A 195 60.99 7.29 108.68
C ASN A 195 62.07 8.28 109.14
N SER A 196 62.00 9.54 108.71
CA SER A 196 62.91 10.59 109.17
C SER A 196 62.77 10.88 110.68
N GLU A 197 61.55 10.83 111.23
CA GLU A 197 61.31 10.98 112.67
C GLU A 197 61.90 9.80 113.44
N MET A 198 61.69 8.56 112.98
CA MET A 198 62.29 7.36 113.57
C MET A 198 63.82 7.40 113.53
N GLU A 199 64.43 7.88 112.44
CA GLU A 199 65.88 8.07 112.33
C GLU A 199 66.39 9.10 113.36
N SER A 200 65.69 10.22 113.53
CA SER A 200 66.03 11.24 114.54
C SER A 200 65.87 10.73 115.98
N ASP A 201 64.82 9.95 116.25
CA ASP A 201 64.60 9.31 117.54
C ASP A 201 65.70 8.29 117.87
N LEU A 202 66.14 7.51 116.86
CA LEU A 202 67.27 6.59 116.98
C LEU A 202 68.57 7.34 117.31
N GLU A 203 68.89 8.41 116.60
CA GLU A 203 70.08 9.25 116.86
C GLU A 203 70.03 9.84 118.29
N THR A 204 68.86 10.35 118.69
CA THR A 204 68.65 10.88 120.05
C THR A 204 68.88 9.80 121.11
N LEU A 205 68.30 8.61 120.95
CA LEU A 205 68.46 7.49 121.90
C LEU A 205 69.89 6.97 121.97
N CYS A 206 70.61 6.95 120.85
CA CYS A 206 72.00 6.51 120.78
C CYS A 206 73.00 7.52 121.35
N SER A 207 72.65 8.82 121.37
CA SER A 207 73.43 9.87 122.03
C SER A 207 73.38 9.83 123.58
N GLN A 208 72.43 9.10 124.17
CA GLN A 208 72.29 8.99 125.62
C GLN A 208 73.41 8.12 126.23
N GLU A 209 73.98 8.54 127.37
CA GLU A 209 75.14 7.88 128.02
C GLU A 209 74.91 6.37 128.30
N GLU A 210 73.68 5.98 128.62
CA GLU A 210 73.32 4.58 128.93
C GLU A 210 73.37 3.64 127.71
N ASN A 211 73.42 4.20 126.49
CA ASN A 211 73.42 3.48 125.22
C ASN A 211 74.75 3.61 124.44
N ALA A 212 75.68 4.45 124.90
CA ALA A 212 76.96 4.68 124.25
C ALA A 212 77.78 3.38 124.10
N GLY A 213 78.14 3.03 122.85
CA GLY A 213 78.95 1.86 122.52
C GLY A 213 78.20 0.53 122.34
N LYS A 214 76.85 0.55 122.34
CA LYS A 214 76.04 -0.63 121.98
C LYS A 214 76.09 -0.88 120.46
N PRO A 215 76.18 -2.15 119.99
CA PRO A 215 76.21 -2.47 118.56
C PRO A 215 74.98 -1.99 117.77
N ALA A 216 73.83 -1.86 118.43
CA ALA A 216 72.60 -1.37 117.81
C ALA A 216 72.63 0.13 117.45
N CYS A 217 73.64 0.89 117.93
CA CYS A 217 73.87 2.29 117.61
C CYS A 217 74.99 2.49 116.58
N GLU A 218 75.40 1.44 115.88
CA GLU A 218 76.46 1.54 114.88
C GLU A 218 75.90 2.16 113.58
N GLY A 219 76.08 3.48 113.42
CA GLY A 219 75.56 4.25 112.28
C GLY A 219 74.60 5.39 112.63
N TYR A 220 74.28 5.57 113.92
CA TYR A 220 73.44 6.63 114.49
C TYR A 220 74.08 7.20 115.76
#